data_AF-A0AAU6B409-F1
#
_entry.id   AF-A0AAU6B409-F1
#
_cell.length_a   1.000
_cell.length_b   1.000
_cell.length_c   1.000
_cell.angle_alpha   90.00
_cell.angle_beta   90.00
_cell.angle_gamma   90.00
#
_symmetry.space_group_name_H-M   'P 1'
#
loop_
_entity.id
_entity.type
_entity.pdbx_description
1 polymer ?
#
loop_
_entity_poly.entity_id
_entity_poly.type
_entity_poly.pdbx_seq_one_letter_code
_entity_poly.pdbx_strand_id
1 'polypeptide(L)'
;MTGTSVYTVSRVRNIVTANLAAVRTGECSLADAEARIMGALSGYEAQQGAAAALRDAEVTANTPGKTTSDPVLTSARAARIVAPRTGNQRGRVLIGLVEQGGATDFELVRRLSMLDNSVRPRRRELVEGGYIRASGLVREHYGTAWTVWEATTEGRAWYRRASGGVA
;
A
#
# COMPACT_ATOMS: atom_id res chain seq x y z
N MET A 1 -3.41 -2.39 -22.10
CA MET A 1 -2.31 -1.41 -21.99
C MET A 1 -1.65 -1.60 -20.63
N THR A 2 -0.54 -2.33 -20.60
CA THR A 2 0.24 -2.63 -19.39
C THR A 2 1.06 -1.40 -19.03
N GLY A 3 0.62 -0.68 -17.99
CA GLY A 3 1.38 0.44 -17.44
C GLY A 3 2.67 -0.08 -16.82
N THR A 4 3.76 -0.09 -17.58
CA THR A 4 5.11 -0.31 -17.06
C THR A 4 5.36 0.78 -16.04
N SER A 5 5.36 0.41 -14.75
CA SER A 5 5.53 1.34 -13.64
C SER A 5 6.79 2.19 -13.87
N VAL A 6 6.66 3.50 -13.72
CA VAL A 6 7.78 4.46 -13.83
C VAL A 6 8.95 4.07 -12.92
N TYR A 7 8.68 3.34 -11.82
CA TYR A 7 9.68 2.75 -10.93
C TYR A 7 10.54 1.65 -11.57
N THR A 8 9.99 0.90 -12.52
CA THR A 8 10.71 -0.16 -13.25
C THR A 8 11.71 0.45 -14.24
N VAL A 9 11.30 1.49 -14.96
CA VAL A 9 12.14 2.15 -15.97
C VAL A 9 13.36 2.83 -15.35
N SER A 10 13.19 3.56 -14.25
CA SER A 10 14.30 4.23 -13.56
C SER A 10 15.32 3.24 -12.99
N ARG A 11 14.87 2.08 -12.51
CA ARG A 11 15.75 1.08 -11.89
C ARG A 11 16.54 0.28 -12.91
N VAL A 12 15.93 -0.08 -14.04
CA VAL A 12 16.61 -0.71 -15.18
C VAL A 12 17.68 0.24 -15.74
N ARG A 13 17.35 1.52 -15.90
CA ARG A 13 18.32 2.55 -16.32
C ARG A 13 19.53 2.62 -15.38
N ASN A 14 19.33 2.53 -14.07
CA ASN A 14 20.43 2.58 -13.10
C ASN A 14 21.33 1.34 -13.19
N ILE A 15 20.76 0.14 -13.34
CA ILE A 15 21.51 -1.12 -13.48
C ILE A 15 22.37 -1.09 -14.75
N VAL A 16 21.79 -0.66 -15.87
CA VAL A 16 22.51 -0.55 -17.16
C VAL A 16 23.61 0.50 -17.08
N THR A 17 23.32 1.69 -16.52
CA THR A 17 24.31 2.78 -16.38
C THR A 17 25.50 2.36 -15.51
N ALA A 18 25.25 1.68 -14.39
CA ALA A 18 26.32 1.24 -13.49
C ALA A 18 27.25 0.19 -14.12
N ASN A 19 26.69 -0.78 -14.85
CA ASN A 19 27.49 -1.81 -15.51
C ASN A 19 28.26 -1.25 -16.72
N LEU A 20 27.68 -0.31 -17.46
CA LEU A 20 28.41 0.40 -18.52
C LEU A 20 29.57 1.24 -17.97
N ALA A 21 29.43 1.83 -16.78
CA ALA A 21 30.52 2.53 -16.12
C ALA A 21 31.67 1.57 -15.75
N ALA A 22 31.36 0.40 -15.18
CA ALA A 22 32.34 -0.63 -14.83
C ALA A 22 33.11 -1.18 -16.05
N VAL A 23 32.44 -1.31 -17.20
CA VAL A 23 33.12 -1.67 -18.46
C VAL A 23 34.08 -0.59 -18.91
N ARG A 24 33.68 0.69 -18.80
CA ARG A 24 34.51 1.83 -19.19
C ARG A 24 35.75 2.00 -18.32
N THR A 25 35.66 1.65 -17.03
CA THR A 25 36.80 1.69 -16.10
C THR A 25 37.67 0.43 -16.16
N GLY A 26 37.28 -0.58 -16.96
CA GLY A 26 38.01 -1.85 -17.07
C GLY A 26 37.82 -2.79 -15.89
N GLU A 27 36.88 -2.50 -14.99
CA GLU A 27 36.56 -3.32 -13.81
C GLU A 27 35.85 -4.63 -14.17
N CYS A 28 35.20 -4.69 -15.33
CA CYS A 28 34.66 -5.93 -15.86
C CYS A 28 34.63 -5.93 -17.40
N SER A 29 34.60 -7.12 -17.99
CA SER A 29 34.40 -7.24 -19.43
C SER A 29 32.95 -6.89 -19.82
N LEU A 30 32.73 -6.63 -21.12
CA LEU A 30 31.37 -6.44 -21.64
C LEU A 30 30.51 -7.69 -21.42
N ALA A 31 31.08 -8.89 -21.57
CA ALA A 31 30.39 -10.15 -21.33
C ALA A 31 29.97 -10.33 -19.86
N ASP A 32 30.83 -9.92 -18.92
CA ASP A 32 30.51 -9.95 -17.49
C ASP A 32 29.39 -8.96 -17.14
N ALA A 33 29.43 -7.76 -17.74
CA ALA A 33 28.39 -6.76 -17.58
C ALA A 33 27.05 -7.25 -18.13
N GLU A 34 27.05 -7.89 -19.31
CA GLU A 34 25.85 -8.46 -19.92
C GLU A 34 25.24 -9.56 -19.04
N ALA A 35 26.06 -10.50 -18.55
CA ALA A 35 25.61 -11.56 -17.64
C ALA A 35 25.01 -11.00 -16.34
N ARG A 36 25.61 -9.94 -15.77
CA ARG A 36 25.11 -9.25 -14.58
C ARG A 36 23.79 -8.54 -14.82
N ILE A 37 23.65 -7.84 -15.94
CA ILE A 37 22.41 -7.16 -16.32
C ILE A 37 21.30 -8.18 -16.53
N MET A 38 21.55 -9.25 -17.29
CA MET A 38 20.57 -10.30 -17.55
C MET A 38 20.15 -11.01 -16.26
N GLY A 39 21.08 -11.36 -15.39
CA GLY A 39 20.77 -11.96 -14.08
C GLY A 39 19.94 -11.04 -13.18
N ALA A 40 20.26 -9.73 -13.16
CA ALA A 40 19.49 -8.75 -12.40
C ALA A 40 18.06 -8.58 -12.93
N LEU A 41 17.87 -8.63 -14.26
CA LEU A 41 16.56 -8.57 -14.89
C LEU A 41 15.73 -9.84 -14.65
N SER A 42 16.33 -11.03 -14.79
CA SER A 42 15.63 -12.30 -14.49
C SER A 42 15.25 -12.41 -13.00
N GLY A 43 16.12 -11.96 -12.08
CA GLY A 43 15.78 -11.89 -10.66
C GLY A 43 14.62 -10.94 -10.37
N TYR A 44 14.51 -9.85 -11.14
CA TYR A 44 13.40 -8.90 -11.02
C TYR A 44 12.07 -9.47 -11.54
N GLU A 45 12.09 -10.17 -12.67
CA GLU A 45 10.92 -10.86 -13.21
C GLU A 45 10.40 -11.94 -12.25
N ALA A 46 11.31 -12.68 -11.61
CA ALA A 46 10.95 -13.65 -10.57
C ALA A 46 10.32 -12.97 -9.33
N GLN A 47 10.87 -11.82 -8.88
CA GLN A 47 10.27 -11.03 -7.80
C GLN A 47 8.89 -10.46 -8.18
N GLN A 48 8.72 -10.00 -9.42
CA GLN A 48 7.44 -9.53 -9.96
C GLN A 48 6.40 -10.66 -10.00
N GLY A 49 6.79 -11.85 -10.45
CA GLY A 49 5.95 -13.04 -10.49
C GLY A 49 5.54 -13.52 -9.10
N ALA A 50 6.47 -13.58 -8.15
CA ALA A 50 6.17 -13.92 -6.76
C ALA A 50 5.24 -12.88 -6.10
N ALA A 51 5.47 -11.59 -6.35
CA ALA A 51 4.58 -10.53 -5.88
C ALA A 51 3.20 -10.58 -6.55
N ALA A 52 3.09 -11.03 -7.80
CA ALA A 52 1.81 -11.22 -8.49
C ALA A 52 1.04 -12.44 -7.94
N ALA A 53 1.73 -13.54 -7.66
CA ALA A 53 1.13 -14.72 -7.02
C ALA A 53 0.65 -14.43 -5.58
N LEU A 54 1.42 -13.66 -4.81
CA LEU A 54 0.99 -13.18 -3.50
C LEU A 54 -0.20 -12.22 -3.58
N ARG A 55 -0.25 -11.37 -4.62
CA ARG A 55 -1.41 -10.50 -4.91
C ARG A 55 -2.66 -11.30 -5.24
N ASP A 56 -2.55 -12.35 -6.03
CA ASP A 56 -3.70 -13.18 -6.43
C ASP A 56 -4.26 -13.96 -5.22
N ALA A 57 -3.38 -14.47 -4.35
CA ALA A 57 -3.77 -15.07 -3.08
C ALA A 57 -4.41 -14.05 -2.11
N GLU A 58 -3.89 -12.82 -2.04
CA GLU A 58 -4.42 -11.74 -1.21
C GLU A 58 -5.78 -11.22 -1.71
N VAL A 59 -5.97 -11.14 -3.04
CA VAL A 59 -7.25 -10.76 -3.67
C VAL A 59 -8.29 -11.87 -3.49
N THR A 60 -7.90 -13.13 -3.59
CA THR A 60 -8.80 -14.28 -3.37
C THR A 60 -9.25 -14.37 -1.90
N ALA A 61 -8.43 -13.93 -0.95
CA ALA A 61 -8.82 -13.82 0.46
C ALA A 61 -9.78 -12.65 0.74
N ASN A 62 -9.84 -11.65 -0.15
CA ASN A 62 -10.65 -10.44 -0.02
C ASN A 62 -11.95 -10.57 -0.84
N THR A 63 -12.78 -11.55 -0.50
CA THR A 63 -14.10 -11.68 -1.13
C THR A 63 -15.03 -10.56 -0.63
N PRO A 64 -15.76 -9.85 -1.52
CA PRO A 64 -16.95 -9.12 -1.14
C PRO A 64 -17.92 -10.07 -0.42
N GLY A 65 -18.72 -9.54 0.52
CA GLY A 65 -19.71 -10.31 1.26
C GLY A 65 -20.45 -11.30 0.35
N LYS A 66 -20.47 -12.56 0.80
CA LYS A 66 -21.20 -13.69 0.22
C LYS A 66 -22.53 -13.19 -0.36
N THR A 67 -22.67 -13.19 -1.69
CA THR A 67 -23.93 -12.94 -2.37
C THR A 67 -24.87 -14.08 -2.03
N THR A 68 -25.67 -13.90 -0.97
CA THR A 68 -26.94 -14.60 -0.83
C THR A 68 -28.00 -13.64 -1.32
N SER A 69 -28.60 -13.95 -2.47
CA SER A 69 -29.90 -13.40 -2.84
C SER A 69 -30.90 -13.72 -1.72
N ASP A 70 -31.20 -12.75 -0.86
CA ASP A 70 -32.58 -12.41 -0.53
C ASP A 70 -32.65 -11.04 0.18
N PRO A 71 -33.50 -10.09 -0.27
CA PRO A 71 -33.46 -8.69 0.15
C PRO A 71 -34.60 -8.38 1.12
N VAL A 72 -34.36 -8.40 2.43
CA VAL A 72 -35.31 -7.79 3.38
C VAL A 72 -34.57 -7.04 4.49
N LEU A 73 -34.52 -5.71 4.31
CA LEU A 73 -34.68 -4.69 5.36
C LEU A 73 -34.06 -5.01 6.72
N THR A 74 -32.74 -4.81 6.90
CA THR A 74 -32.08 -4.27 8.14
C THR A 74 -30.55 -4.53 8.19
N SER A 75 -29.77 -4.19 7.16
CA SER A 75 -28.31 -4.44 7.22
C SER A 75 -27.39 -3.37 6.62
N ALA A 76 -27.87 -2.34 5.93
CA ALA A 76 -26.96 -1.32 5.35
C ALA A 76 -26.37 -0.36 6.38
N ARG A 77 -27.07 -0.09 7.49
CA ARG A 77 -26.58 0.75 8.60
C ARG A 77 -25.84 -0.10 9.64
N ALA A 78 -26.33 -1.30 9.93
CA ALA A 78 -25.68 -2.24 10.84
C ALA A 78 -24.35 -2.79 10.27
N ALA A 79 -24.25 -3.07 8.96
CA ALA A 79 -23.00 -3.51 8.35
C ALA A 79 -21.92 -2.40 8.29
N ARG A 80 -22.32 -1.12 8.33
CA ARG A 80 -21.38 0.00 8.53
C ARG A 80 -20.93 0.13 9.99
N ILE A 81 -21.77 -0.29 10.95
CA ILE A 81 -21.51 -0.20 12.40
C ILE A 81 -20.68 -1.37 12.92
N VAL A 82 -20.76 -2.55 12.27
CA VAL A 82 -19.90 -3.70 12.58
C VAL A 82 -18.50 -3.42 12.04
N ALA A 83 -17.72 -2.74 12.88
CA ALA A 83 -16.26 -2.68 13.00
C ALA A 83 -15.43 -3.17 11.80
N PRO A 84 -14.41 -2.43 11.33
CA PRO A 84 -13.30 -3.07 10.64
C PRO A 84 -12.86 -4.28 11.46
N ARG A 85 -13.15 -5.50 10.99
CA ARG A 85 -12.68 -6.71 11.65
C ARG A 85 -11.18 -6.77 11.43
N THR A 86 -10.45 -6.97 12.52
CA THR A 86 -9.04 -7.31 12.57
C THR A 86 -8.74 -8.32 11.46
N GLY A 87 -8.01 -7.86 10.43
CA GLY A 87 -7.69 -8.62 9.22
C GLY A 87 -7.84 -7.84 7.91
N ASN A 88 -8.72 -6.82 7.85
CA ASN A 88 -8.86 -6.04 6.60
C ASN A 88 -7.83 -4.91 6.51
N GLN A 89 -7.33 -4.66 5.30
CA GLN A 89 -6.36 -3.59 5.02
C GLN A 89 -6.82 -2.20 5.51
N ARG A 90 -8.13 -1.97 5.63
CA ARG A 90 -8.73 -0.77 6.18
C ARG A 90 -8.39 -0.56 7.67
N GLY A 91 -8.49 -1.63 8.48
CA GLY A 91 -8.08 -1.62 9.88
C GLY A 91 -6.59 -1.33 10.04
N ARG A 92 -5.73 -1.86 9.15
CA ARG A 92 -4.29 -1.58 9.14
C ARG A 92 -4.00 -0.10 8.89
N VAL A 93 -4.71 0.54 7.95
CA VAL A 93 -4.60 1.99 7.69
C VAL A 93 -5.02 2.80 8.91
N LEU A 94 -6.16 2.47 9.53
CA LEU A 94 -6.64 3.20 10.70
C LEU A 94 -5.71 3.04 11.91
N ILE A 95 -5.21 1.83 12.17
CA ILE A 95 -4.19 1.58 13.20
C ILE A 95 -2.96 2.45 12.96
N GLY A 96 -2.40 2.41 11.74
CA GLY A 96 -1.23 3.20 11.39
C GLY A 96 -1.43 4.70 11.59
N LEU A 97 -2.62 5.22 11.26
CA LEU A 97 -2.96 6.63 11.49
C LEU A 97 -3.05 6.99 12.97
N VAL A 98 -3.61 6.11 13.81
CA VAL A 98 -3.72 6.36 15.25
C VAL A 98 -2.36 6.30 15.93
N GLU A 99 -1.56 5.27 15.64
CA GLU A 99 -0.22 5.08 16.23
C GLU A 99 0.75 6.22 15.90
N GLN A 100 0.62 6.82 14.70
CA GLN A 100 1.51 7.90 14.27
C GLN A 100 1.03 9.30 14.63
N GLY A 101 -0.18 9.46 15.18
CA GLY A 101 -0.78 10.78 15.35
C GLY A 101 -1.06 11.47 14.01
N GLY A 102 -1.36 10.69 12.97
CA GLY A 102 -1.68 11.15 11.62
C GLY A 102 -0.55 11.01 10.60
N ALA A 103 -0.92 10.65 9.37
CA ALA A 103 -0.01 10.31 8.30
C ALA A 103 -0.56 10.68 6.92
N THR A 104 0.34 10.87 5.95
CA THR A 104 -0.01 11.02 4.54
C THR A 104 -0.22 9.65 3.87
N ASP A 105 -0.88 9.63 2.71
CA ASP A 105 -1.00 8.40 1.91
C ASP A 105 0.38 7.84 1.53
N PHE A 106 1.35 8.71 1.26
CA PHE A 106 2.73 8.32 1.00
C PHE A 106 3.40 7.64 2.20
N GLU A 107 3.27 8.21 3.40
CA GLU A 107 3.82 7.64 4.63
C GLU A 107 3.17 6.28 4.95
N LEU A 108 1.84 6.16 4.76
CA LEU A 108 1.09 4.92 4.95
C LEU A 108 1.55 3.82 3.99
N VAL A 109 1.73 4.14 2.70
CA VAL A 109 2.27 3.21 1.69
C VAL A 109 3.61 2.63 2.14
N ARG A 110 4.54 3.50 2.55
CA ARG A 110 5.88 3.07 2.95
C ARG A 110 5.88 2.26 4.24
N ARG A 111 5.11 2.69 5.24
CA ARG A 111 5.10 2.05 6.56
C ARG A 111 4.35 0.72 6.55
N LEU A 112 3.19 0.68 5.92
CA LEU A 112 2.33 -0.51 5.91
C LEU A 112 2.76 -1.51 4.83
N SER A 113 3.78 -1.18 4.03
CA SER A 113 4.18 -1.93 2.83
C SER A 113 2.98 -2.21 1.92
N MET A 114 2.08 -1.23 1.82
CA MET A 114 0.87 -1.30 0.99
C MET A 114 1.09 -0.51 -0.29
N LEU A 115 0.52 -0.96 -1.40
CA LEU A 115 0.55 -0.20 -2.64
C LEU A 115 -0.33 1.06 -2.53
N ASP A 116 0.04 2.14 -3.22
CA ASP A 116 -0.73 3.39 -3.24
C ASP A 116 -2.18 3.18 -3.72
N ASN A 117 -2.36 2.33 -4.74
CA ASN A 117 -3.69 1.92 -5.22
C ASN A 117 -4.50 1.07 -4.22
N SER A 118 -3.88 0.62 -3.13
CA SER A 118 -4.53 -0.08 -2.02
C SER A 118 -4.81 0.87 -0.85
N VAL A 119 -3.95 1.86 -0.59
CA VAL A 119 -4.15 2.84 0.48
C VAL A 119 -5.31 3.79 0.15
N ARG A 120 -5.35 4.34 -1.07
CA ARG A 120 -6.33 5.38 -1.43
C ARG A 120 -7.80 4.94 -1.29
N PRO A 121 -8.23 3.75 -1.76
CA PRO A 121 -9.61 3.31 -1.57
C PRO A 121 -9.96 3.10 -0.09
N ARG A 122 -9.02 2.54 0.68
CA ARG A 122 -9.21 2.23 2.11
C ARG A 122 -9.30 3.52 2.92
N ARG A 123 -8.48 4.53 2.57
CA ARG A 123 -8.59 5.88 3.11
C ARG A 123 -9.95 6.49 2.80
N ARG A 124 -10.42 6.43 1.54
CA ARG A 124 -11.74 6.96 1.17
C ARG A 124 -12.86 6.31 1.99
N GLU A 125 -12.86 4.99 2.10
CA GLU A 125 -13.83 4.25 2.92
C GLU A 125 -13.79 4.67 4.40
N LEU A 126 -12.61 4.94 4.96
CA LEU A 126 -12.47 5.43 6.34
C LEU A 126 -13.00 6.85 6.52
N VAL A 127 -12.83 7.71 5.51
CA VAL A 127 -13.42 9.06 5.50
C VAL A 127 -14.94 8.98 5.42
N GLU A 128 -15.48 8.18 4.48
CA GLU A 128 -16.92 7.95 4.31
C GLU A 128 -17.56 7.33 5.55
N GLY A 129 -16.81 6.46 6.26
CA GLY A 129 -17.22 5.87 7.52
C GLY A 129 -17.02 6.77 8.74
N GLY A 130 -16.51 7.99 8.59
CA GLY A 130 -16.31 8.93 9.70
C GLY A 130 -15.16 8.58 10.66
N TYR A 131 -14.30 7.62 10.31
CA TYR A 131 -13.20 7.15 11.17
C TYR A 131 -11.95 8.01 11.06
N ILE A 132 -11.74 8.66 9.93
CA ILE A 132 -10.61 9.58 9.70
C ILE A 132 -11.08 10.85 9.02
N ARG A 133 -10.30 11.92 9.14
CA ARG A 133 -10.53 13.19 8.44
C ARG A 133 -9.21 13.79 7.98
N ALA A 134 -9.27 14.74 7.04
CA ALA A 134 -8.12 15.59 6.76
C ALA A 134 -7.83 16.45 7.98
N SER A 135 -6.57 16.55 8.40
CA SER A 135 -6.18 17.38 9.55
C SER A 135 -6.10 18.88 9.22
N GLY A 136 -6.10 19.22 7.93
CA GLY A 136 -5.79 20.57 7.43
C GLY A 136 -4.29 20.82 7.29
N LEU A 137 -3.43 19.89 7.72
CA LEU A 137 -1.98 19.95 7.54
C LEU A 137 -1.57 19.27 6.23
N VAL A 138 -0.44 19.73 5.70
CA VAL A 138 0.24 19.12 4.56
C VAL A 138 1.69 18.80 4.93
N ARG A 139 2.22 17.72 4.37
CA ARG A 139 3.65 17.37 4.44
C ARG A 139 4.18 17.20 3.03
N GLU A 140 5.41 17.67 2.81
CA GLU A 140 6.06 17.56 1.52
C GLU A 140 6.83 16.24 1.41
N HIS A 141 6.63 15.51 0.31
CA HIS A 141 7.40 14.33 -0.04
C HIS A 141 7.84 14.44 -1.50
N TYR A 142 9.16 14.45 -1.73
CA TYR A 142 9.76 14.59 -3.07
C TYR A 142 9.22 15.78 -3.88
N GLY A 143 9.13 16.96 -3.24
CA GLY A 143 8.63 18.18 -3.91
C GLY A 143 7.12 18.22 -4.11
N THR A 144 6.36 17.24 -3.62
CA THR A 144 4.89 17.19 -3.73
C THR A 144 4.28 17.35 -2.35
N ALA A 145 3.26 18.21 -2.22
CA ALA A 145 2.50 18.35 -0.98
C ALA A 145 1.43 17.25 -0.85
N TRP A 146 1.38 16.61 0.31
CA TRP A 146 0.43 15.54 0.63
C TRP A 146 -0.39 15.90 1.86
N THR A 147 -1.69 15.66 1.80
CA THR A 147 -2.60 15.85 2.93
C THR A 147 -2.28 14.87 4.06
N VAL A 148 -2.19 15.38 5.29
CA VAL A 148 -2.11 14.56 6.49
C VAL A 148 -3.53 14.16 6.90
N TRP A 149 -3.72 12.87 7.09
CA TRP A 149 -4.96 12.29 7.60
C TRP A 149 -4.81 12.00 9.08
N GLU A 150 -5.88 12.17 9.84
CA GLU A 150 -5.90 11.85 11.26
C GLU A 150 -7.16 11.08 11.62
N ALA A 151 -7.07 10.24 12.66
CA ALA A 151 -8.23 9.58 13.20
C ALA A 151 -9.19 10.58 13.85
N THR A 152 -10.48 10.36 13.69
CA THR A 152 -11.52 11.07 14.44
C THR A 152 -11.66 10.46 15.84
N THR A 153 -12.54 11.05 16.66
CA THR A 153 -12.94 10.45 17.94
C THR A 153 -13.49 9.04 17.76
N GLU A 154 -14.27 8.80 16.70
CA GLU A 154 -14.81 7.47 16.37
C GLU A 154 -13.72 6.50 15.93
N GLY A 155 -12.78 6.95 15.09
CA GLY A 155 -11.60 6.17 14.70
C GLY A 155 -10.75 5.73 15.89
N ARG A 156 -10.47 6.64 16.82
CA ARG A 156 -9.76 6.33 18.07
C ARG A 156 -10.55 5.38 18.98
N ALA A 157 -11.86 5.55 19.07
CA ALA A 157 -12.71 4.66 19.86
C ALA A 157 -12.74 3.24 19.28
N TRP A 158 -12.79 3.12 17.94
CA TRP A 158 -12.64 1.82 17.28
C TRP A 158 -11.27 1.20 17.57
N TYR A 159 -10.19 1.98 17.45
CA TYR A 159 -8.83 1.51 17.72
C TYR A 159 -8.72 0.92 19.13
N ARG A 160 -9.15 1.66 20.16
CA ARG A 160 -9.13 1.17 21.56
C ARG A 160 -9.87 -0.15 21.77
N ARG A 161 -10.99 -0.37 21.07
CA ARG A 161 -11.71 -1.65 21.13
C ARG A 161 -10.96 -2.76 20.42
N ALA A 162 -10.29 -2.45 19.32
CA ALA A 162 -9.54 -3.41 18.51
C ALA A 162 -8.18 -3.80 19.13
N SER A 163 -7.52 -2.87 19.83
CA SER A 163 -6.21 -3.10 20.48
C SER A 163 -6.29 -3.93 21.76
N GLY A 164 -7.50 -4.23 22.26
CA GLY A 164 -7.70 -4.80 23.59
C GLY A 164 -7.40 -3.74 24.65
N GLY A 165 -8.43 -3.22 25.32
CA GLY A 165 -8.28 -2.15 26.31
C GLY A 165 -7.22 -2.49 27.36
N VAL A 166 -6.10 -1.76 27.32
CA VAL A 166 -5.25 -1.55 28.47
C VAL A 166 -5.41 -0.07 28.80
N ALA A 167 -6.08 0.15 29.93
CA ALA A 167 -6.18 1.45 30.59
C ALA A 167 -4.81 1.90 31.10
#